data_AF-A0AAV5LQ64-F1
#
_entry.id   AF-A0AAV5LQ64-F1
#
_cell.length_a   1.000
_cell.length_b   1.000
_cell.length_c   1.000
_cell.angle_alpha   90.00
_cell.angle_beta   90.00
_cell.angle_gamma   90.00
#
_symmetry.space_group_name_H-M   'P 1'
#
loop_
_entity.id
_entity.type
_entity.pdbx_description
1 polymer ?
#
loop_
_entity_poly.entity_id
_entity_poly.type
_entity_poly.pdbx_seq_one_letter_code
_entity_poly.pdbx_strand_id
1 'polypeptide(L)'
;MNDFKFHVIVKSDSGITTRSKAKLAPDQWTLVPLPAKILALLADELIEIQEQVQAAEDEDSDWEEIEEDTESDRSLLYSSAAVALGRSTKEHIEALAKAYCENQEDDFEVEALNVVDPLNEINLANYLVDFFVKFSHSERQLFENLCQSLTQAQRNAIQMVLNC
;
A
#
# COMPACT_ATOMS: atom_id res chain seq x y z
N MET A 1 -1.53 4.58 29.81
CA MET A 1 -0.38 4.28 28.94
C MET A 1 -0.98 3.82 27.63
N ASN A 2 -0.84 4.60 26.56
CA ASN A 2 -1.53 4.34 25.29
C ASN A 2 -0.65 3.40 24.46
N ASP A 3 -0.87 2.09 24.64
CA ASP A 3 -0.15 1.07 23.87
C ASP A 3 -0.91 0.80 22.56
N PHE A 4 -0.16 0.68 21.45
CA PHE A 4 -0.70 0.50 20.11
C PHE A 4 -0.42 -0.92 19.62
N LYS A 5 -1.39 -1.51 18.90
CA LYS A 5 -1.19 -2.80 18.23
C LYS A 5 -0.15 -2.63 17.12
N PHE A 6 0.80 -3.56 17.06
CA PHE A 6 1.94 -3.47 16.16
C PHE A 6 2.02 -4.63 15.17
N HIS A 7 2.53 -5.79 15.60
CA HIS A 7 2.71 -6.96 14.74
C HIS A 7 1.87 -8.14 15.22
N VAL A 8 1.34 -8.92 14.27
CA VAL A 8 0.73 -10.21 14.58
C VAL A 8 1.83 -11.20 14.95
N ILE A 9 1.65 -11.89 16.07
CA ILE A 9 2.52 -12.96 16.53
C ILE A 9 2.09 -14.24 15.81
N VAL A 10 2.83 -14.63 14.77
CA VAL A 10 2.60 -15.87 14.03
C VAL A 10 3.50 -16.97 14.59
N LYS A 11 2.95 -18.17 14.80
CA LYS A 11 3.76 -19.34 15.19
C LYS A 11 4.48 -19.88 13.96
N SER A 12 5.80 -19.99 14.00
CA SER A 12 6.65 -20.43 12.90
C SER A 12 6.31 -21.83 12.37
N ASP A 13 5.79 -22.71 13.22
CA ASP A 13 5.39 -24.09 12.85
C ASP A 13 3.96 -24.20 12.30
N SER A 14 3.22 -23.09 12.25
CA SER A 14 1.89 -23.09 11.64
C SER A 14 2.02 -22.81 10.15
N GLY A 15 1.59 -23.76 9.32
CA GLY A 15 1.43 -23.52 7.88
C GLY A 15 0.40 -22.42 7.58
N ILE A 16 -0.06 -22.31 6.34
CA ILE A 16 -0.98 -21.24 5.90
C ILE A 16 -2.12 -21.04 6.91
N THR A 17 -2.21 -19.82 7.43
CA THR A 17 -3.27 -19.38 8.34
C THR A 17 -4.38 -18.73 7.53
N THR A 18 -5.52 -19.40 7.49
CA THR A 18 -6.74 -18.88 6.86
C THR A 18 -7.58 -18.10 7.88
N ARG A 19 -8.52 -17.28 7.40
CA ARG A 19 -9.49 -16.57 8.26
C ARG A 19 -10.26 -17.52 9.19
N SER A 20 -10.58 -18.73 8.74
CA SER A 20 -11.24 -19.76 9.57
C SER A 20 -10.34 -20.28 10.69
N LYS A 21 -9.03 -20.45 10.44
CA LYS A 21 -8.04 -20.81 11.48
C LYS A 21 -7.82 -19.68 12.49
N ALA A 22 -7.69 -18.44 12.04
CA ALA A 22 -7.53 -17.28 12.93
C ALA A 22 -8.76 -17.05 13.84
N LYS A 23 -9.96 -17.43 13.41
CA LYS A 23 -11.15 -17.39 14.27
C LYS A 23 -11.07 -18.38 15.45
N LEU A 24 -10.43 -19.53 15.24
CA LEU A 24 -10.28 -20.59 16.26
C LEU A 24 -9.09 -20.34 17.19
N ALA A 25 -8.04 -19.71 16.67
CA ALA A 25 -6.88 -19.25 17.42
C ALA A 25 -6.69 -17.75 17.15
N PRO A 26 -7.31 -16.86 17.96
CA PRO A 26 -7.32 -15.42 17.69
C PRO A 26 -5.91 -14.85 17.60
N ASP A 27 -5.70 -14.00 16.59
CA ASP A 27 -4.42 -13.33 16.34
C ASP A 27 -3.96 -12.56 17.58
N GLN A 28 -2.77 -12.90 18.06
CA GLN A 28 -2.13 -12.13 19.11
C GLN A 28 -1.34 -10.98 18.48
N TRP A 29 -1.44 -9.80 19.07
CA TRP A 29 -0.78 -8.60 18.59
C TRP A 29 0.24 -8.15 19.63
N THR A 30 1.42 -7.75 19.18
CA THR A 30 2.35 -7.03 20.06
C THR A 30 1.79 -5.65 20.37
N LEU A 31 2.00 -5.21 21.60
CA LEU A 31 1.66 -3.88 22.08
C LEU A 31 2.95 -3.08 22.23
N VAL A 32 3.01 -1.89 21.62
CA VAL A 32 4.19 -1.02 21.68
C VAL A 32 3.80 0.42 22.02
N PRO A 33 4.71 1.20 22.63
CA PRO A 33 4.51 2.63 22.82
C PRO A 33 4.32 3.37 21.48
N LEU A 34 3.53 4.44 21.47
CA LEU A 34 3.29 5.25 20.26
C LEU A 34 4.58 5.67 19.52
N PRO A 35 5.65 6.17 20.19
CA PRO A 35 6.87 6.57 19.48
C PRO A 35 7.53 5.40 18.74
N ALA A 36 7.48 4.19 19.32
CA ALA A 36 7.98 2.99 18.68
C ALA A 36 7.15 2.61 17.45
N LYS A 37 5.81 2.75 17.53
CA LYS A 37 4.93 2.51 16.38
C LYS A 37 5.19 3.51 15.25
N ILE A 38 5.40 4.78 15.56
CA ILE A 38 5.74 5.81 14.56
C ILE A 38 7.07 5.48 13.90
N LEU A 39 8.11 5.20 14.70
CA LEU A 39 9.44 4.85 14.17
C LEU A 39 9.37 3.63 13.25
N ALA A 40 8.57 2.63 13.60
CA ALA A 40 8.39 1.45 12.80
C ALA A 40 7.69 1.71 11.46
N LEU A 41 6.66 2.55 11.42
CA LEU A 41 6.00 2.93 10.17
C LEU A 41 6.96 3.69 9.25
N LEU A 42 7.80 4.57 9.80
CA LEU A 42 8.85 5.24 9.03
C LEU A 42 9.90 4.26 8.49
N ALA A 43 10.17 3.17 9.22
CA ALA A 43 11.08 2.11 8.77
C ALA A 43 10.44 1.23 7.69
N ASP A 44 9.13 0.97 7.76
CA ASP A 44 8.38 0.26 6.73
C ASP A 44 8.34 1.07 5.42
N GLU A 45 8.10 2.39 5.51
CA GLU A 45 8.18 3.29 4.35
C GLU A 45 9.58 3.29 3.72
N LEU A 46 10.62 3.30 4.56
CA LEU A 46 12.00 3.22 4.09
C LEU A 46 12.29 1.89 3.35
N ILE A 47 11.72 0.77 3.82
CA ILE A 47 11.82 -0.52 3.14
C ILE A 47 11.14 -0.46 1.78
N GLU A 48 9.90 0.05 1.71
CA GLU A 48 9.15 0.16 0.46
C GLU A 48 9.91 0.98 -0.59
N ILE A 49 10.50 2.11 -0.20
CA ILE A 49 11.33 2.94 -1.08
C ILE A 49 12.57 2.16 -1.58
N GLN A 50 13.24 1.42 -0.69
CA GLN A 50 14.42 0.63 -1.05
C GLN A 50 14.08 -0.50 -2.05
N GLU A 51 12.94 -1.17 -1.85
CA GLU A 51 12.45 -2.21 -2.74
C GLU A 51 12.10 -1.66 -4.14
N GLN A 52 11.51 -0.47 -4.23
CA GLN A 52 11.20 0.18 -5.51
C GLN A 52 12.45 0.53 -6.33
N VAL A 53 13.51 1.00 -5.66
CA VAL A 53 14.79 1.30 -6.32
C VAL A 53 15.43 0.01 -6.85
N GLN A 54 15.41 -1.06 -6.05
CA GLN A 54 15.95 -2.35 -6.47
C GLN A 54 15.15 -2.98 -7.63
N ALA A 55 13.82 -2.86 -7.62
CA ALA A 55 12.96 -3.39 -8.67
C ALA A 55 13.11 -2.63 -10.01
N ALA A 56 13.45 -1.34 -9.98
CA ALA A 56 13.74 -0.56 -11.18
C ALA A 56 15.07 -0.94 -11.86
N GLU A 57 15.99 -1.59 -11.12
CA GLU A 57 17.22 -2.14 -11.70
C GLU A 57 17.02 -3.56 -12.28
N ASP A 58 15.94 -4.26 -11.90
CA ASP A 58 15.51 -5.58 -12.37
C ASP A 58 14.41 -5.49 -13.46
N GLU A 59 14.48 -4.47 -14.33
CA GLU A 59 13.51 -4.12 -15.39
C GLU A 59 13.43 -5.14 -16.56
N ASP A 60 13.62 -6.42 -16.29
CA ASP A 60 13.45 -7.55 -17.24
C ASP A 60 12.52 -8.66 -16.70
N SER A 61 11.76 -8.41 -15.61
CA SER A 61 10.83 -9.43 -15.08
C SER A 61 9.47 -9.36 -15.76
N ASP A 62 9.37 -10.09 -16.88
CA ASP A 62 8.16 -10.55 -17.58
C ASP A 62 6.96 -10.72 -16.65
N TRP A 63 5.97 -9.83 -16.76
CA TRP A 63 4.59 -10.19 -16.45
C TRP A 63 4.15 -11.22 -17.50
N GLU A 64 4.36 -12.49 -17.19
CA GLU A 64 3.99 -13.62 -18.04
C GLU A 64 2.47 -13.58 -18.29
N GLU A 65 2.06 -13.18 -19.49
CA GLU A 65 0.67 -13.17 -19.93
C GLU A 65 0.18 -14.62 -19.93
N ILE A 66 -0.59 -14.99 -18.89
CA ILE A 66 -1.22 -16.31 -18.80
C ILE A 66 -2.29 -16.35 -19.91
N GLU A 67 -1.94 -16.93 -21.06
CA GLU A 67 -2.94 -17.32 -22.06
C GLU A 67 -3.84 -18.41 -21.46
N GLU A 68 -5.09 -18.03 -21.19
CA GLU A 68 -6.14 -18.94 -20.71
C GLU A 68 -6.59 -19.83 -21.88
N ASP A 69 -6.03 -21.04 -21.95
CA ASP A 69 -6.50 -22.12 -22.82
C ASP A 69 -7.90 -22.58 -22.37
N THR A 70 -8.94 -21.89 -22.83
CA THR A 70 -10.33 -22.28 -22.60
C THR A 70 -10.81 -23.30 -23.63
N GLU A 71 -10.45 -24.57 -23.46
CA GLU A 71 -11.19 -25.69 -24.03
C GLU A 71 -12.32 -26.15 -23.09
N SER A 72 -13.53 -26.27 -23.64
CA SER A 72 -14.75 -26.87 -23.06
C SER A 72 -15.41 -26.09 -21.90
N ASP A 73 -16.55 -25.40 -22.06
CA ASP A 73 -17.84 -25.96 -22.45
C ASP A 73 -18.81 -24.81 -22.81
N ARG A 74 -18.90 -24.48 -24.11
CA ARG A 74 -19.79 -23.43 -24.67
C ARG A 74 -21.21 -23.94 -24.88
N SER A 75 -21.83 -24.49 -23.85
CA SER A 75 -23.28 -24.74 -23.83
C SER A 75 -23.73 -24.58 -22.38
N LEU A 76 -24.28 -23.43 -21.97
CA LEU A 76 -25.69 -23.38 -21.55
C LEU A 76 -26.09 -21.97 -21.03
N LEU A 77 -25.40 -20.89 -21.42
CA LEU A 77 -25.76 -19.52 -20.98
C LEU A 77 -26.01 -18.53 -22.13
N TYR A 78 -25.95 -18.98 -23.39
CA TYR A 78 -26.17 -18.13 -24.57
C TYR A 78 -27.63 -18.06 -25.04
N SER A 79 -28.60 -18.19 -24.12
CA SER A 79 -30.02 -18.21 -24.47
C SER A 79 -30.88 -17.29 -23.60
N SER A 80 -30.51 -16.01 -23.51
CA SER A 80 -31.45 -14.92 -23.20
C SER A 80 -30.81 -13.54 -23.25
N ALA A 81 -30.16 -13.15 -24.37
CA ALA A 81 -29.78 -11.73 -24.58
C ALA A 81 -29.45 -11.35 -26.03
N ALA A 82 -29.45 -12.28 -26.99
CA ALA A 82 -29.09 -11.99 -28.38
C ALA A 82 -30.27 -11.43 -29.21
N VAL A 83 -30.99 -10.45 -28.68
CA VAL A 83 -31.95 -9.64 -29.46
C VAL A 83 -31.54 -8.18 -29.37
N ALA A 84 -31.01 -7.66 -30.48
CA ALA A 84 -30.83 -6.24 -30.82
C ALA A 84 -29.69 -5.44 -30.16
N LEU A 85 -28.50 -6.02 -29.98
CA LEU A 85 -27.32 -5.30 -29.47
C LEU A 85 -26.50 -4.65 -30.61
N GLY A 86 -27.04 -3.63 -31.28
CA GLY A 86 -26.29 -2.91 -32.32
C GLY A 86 -26.58 -1.42 -32.45
N ARG A 87 -27.73 -0.94 -31.95
CA ARG A 87 -28.10 0.48 -32.00
C ARG A 87 -28.32 1.12 -30.62
N SER A 88 -28.70 0.37 -29.59
CA SER A 88 -29.01 0.97 -28.28
C SER A 88 -27.79 1.27 -27.41
N THR A 89 -26.62 0.69 -27.68
CA THR A 89 -25.44 0.85 -26.81
C THR A 89 -24.87 2.28 -26.87
N LYS A 90 -24.83 2.90 -28.06
CA LYS A 90 -24.32 4.26 -28.23
C LYS A 90 -25.28 5.29 -27.63
N GLU A 91 -26.58 5.12 -27.86
CA GLU A 91 -27.63 5.97 -27.27
C GLU A 91 -27.63 5.87 -25.74
N HIS A 92 -27.39 4.68 -25.18
CA HIS A 92 -27.23 4.49 -23.74
C HIS A 92 -25.98 5.19 -23.18
N ILE A 93 -24.83 5.09 -23.86
CA ILE A 93 -23.60 5.78 -23.43
C ILE A 93 -23.79 7.30 -23.50
N GLU A 94 -24.44 7.79 -24.55
CA GLU A 94 -24.72 9.22 -24.73
C GLU A 94 -25.72 9.73 -23.69
N ALA A 95 -26.74 8.94 -23.34
CA ALA A 95 -27.66 9.25 -22.26
C ALA A 95 -26.98 9.28 -20.88
N LEU A 96 -26.03 8.37 -20.62
CA LEU A 96 -25.25 8.36 -19.38
C LEU A 96 -24.29 9.55 -19.30
N ALA A 97 -23.61 9.87 -20.39
CA ALA A 97 -22.73 11.05 -20.47
C ALA A 97 -23.53 12.34 -20.26
N LYS A 98 -24.72 12.44 -20.87
CA LYS A 98 -25.59 13.62 -20.75
C LYS A 98 -26.14 13.78 -19.33
N ALA A 99 -26.59 12.69 -18.70
CA ALA A 99 -27.04 12.71 -17.31
C ALA A 99 -25.93 13.07 -16.30
N TYR A 100 -24.67 12.80 -16.64
CA TYR A 100 -23.51 13.18 -15.82
C TYR A 100 -23.10 14.65 -16.00
N CYS A 101 -23.31 15.21 -17.19
CA CYS A 101 -22.93 16.59 -17.52
C CYS A 101 -24.02 17.62 -17.20
N GLU A 102 -25.31 17.29 -17.26
CA GLU A 102 -26.42 18.22 -16.97
C GLU A 102 -26.48 18.70 -15.51
N ASN A 103 -25.69 18.11 -14.61
CA ASN A 103 -25.60 18.52 -13.20
C ASN A 103 -24.33 19.33 -12.87
N GLN A 104 -23.55 19.74 -13.89
CA GLN A 104 -22.33 20.53 -13.72
C GLN A 104 -22.51 22.02 -14.11
N GLU A 105 -23.71 22.58 -13.88
CA GLU A 105 -23.95 24.03 -13.94
C GLU A 105 -23.70 24.74 -12.59
N ASP A 106 -23.22 24.02 -11.56
CA ASP A 106 -22.47 24.69 -10.50
C ASP A 106 -21.02 24.80 -10.96
N ASP A 107 -20.71 25.97 -11.52
CA ASP A 107 -19.37 26.55 -11.57
C ASP A 107 -18.87 26.72 -10.12
N PHE A 108 -18.60 25.60 -9.45
CA PHE A 108 -17.71 25.59 -8.31
C PHE A 108 -16.35 25.92 -8.91
N GLU A 109 -16.00 27.20 -8.89
CA GLU A 109 -14.64 27.67 -9.03
C GLU A 109 -13.75 26.70 -8.23
N VAL A 110 -13.05 25.81 -8.94
CA VAL A 110 -12.04 24.90 -8.38
C VAL A 110 -10.79 25.68 -7.95
N GLU A 111 -10.95 26.98 -7.70
CA GLU A 111 -9.93 28.00 -7.47
C GLU A 111 -9.61 28.14 -5.98
N ALA A 112 -9.70 27.05 -5.21
CA ALA A 112 -9.47 27.06 -3.77
C ALA A 112 -8.52 25.97 -3.25
N LEU A 113 -7.83 25.22 -4.13
CA LEU A 113 -6.84 24.22 -3.71
C LEU A 113 -5.51 24.26 -4.48
N ASN A 114 -5.28 25.29 -5.31
CA ASN A 114 -3.96 25.54 -5.92
C ASN A 114 -2.93 26.17 -4.95
N VAL A 115 -3.09 25.95 -3.63
CA VAL A 115 -1.97 26.13 -2.71
C VAL A 115 -1.07 24.92 -2.94
N VAL A 116 0.02 25.12 -3.68
CA VAL A 116 1.08 24.12 -3.81
C VAL A 116 1.55 23.76 -2.41
N ASP A 117 1.24 22.53 -1.97
CA ASP A 117 1.67 22.02 -0.67
C ASP A 117 3.20 21.88 -0.69
N PRO A 118 3.95 22.60 0.17
CA PRO A 118 5.41 22.47 0.24
C PRO A 118 5.87 21.03 0.52
N LEU A 119 5.03 20.17 1.10
CA LEU A 119 5.35 18.76 1.32
C LEU A 119 5.49 17.98 0.02
N ASN A 120 4.79 18.38 -1.04
CA ASN A 120 4.86 17.72 -2.34
C ASN A 120 6.22 17.92 -3.04
N GLU A 121 7.02 18.90 -2.61
CA GLU A 121 8.36 19.15 -3.15
C GLU A 121 9.45 18.36 -2.41
N ILE A 122 9.11 17.71 -1.29
CA ILE A 122 10.08 16.98 -0.47
C ILE A 122 10.42 15.64 -1.11
N ASN A 123 11.70 15.38 -1.33
CA ASN A 123 12.19 14.04 -1.62
C ASN A 123 12.10 13.20 -0.33
N LEU A 124 11.09 12.34 -0.25
CA LEU A 124 10.80 11.53 0.94
C LEU A 124 11.96 10.61 1.32
N ALA A 125 12.61 9.97 0.34
CA ALA A 125 13.75 9.08 0.58
C ALA A 125 14.90 9.81 1.28
N ASN A 126 15.32 10.96 0.73
CA ASN A 126 16.37 11.79 1.32
C ASN A 126 15.97 12.31 2.70
N TYR A 127 14.71 12.71 2.87
CA TYR A 127 14.21 13.19 4.16
C TYR A 127 14.27 12.10 5.25
N LEU A 128 13.82 10.88 4.94
CA LEU A 128 13.86 9.76 5.89
C LEU A 128 15.29 9.38 6.24
N VAL A 129 16.19 9.33 5.26
CA VAL A 129 17.62 9.07 5.48
C VAL A 129 18.21 10.09 6.45
N ASP A 130 18.02 11.38 6.16
CA ASP A 130 18.47 12.47 7.01
C ASP A 130 17.88 12.39 8.42
N PHE A 131 16.59 12.05 8.53
CA PHE A 131 15.90 11.90 9.80
C PHE A 131 16.54 10.80 10.66
N PHE A 132 16.76 9.60 10.12
CA PHE A 132 17.34 8.49 10.87
C PHE A 132 18.80 8.78 11.28
N VAL A 133 19.59 9.41 10.40
CA VAL A 133 20.95 9.85 10.73
C VAL A 133 20.91 10.89 11.84
N LYS A 134 20.13 11.96 11.72
CA LYS A 134 20.05 13.02 12.74
C LYS A 134 19.53 12.50 14.08
N PHE A 135 18.52 11.63 14.06
CA PHE A 135 17.91 11.08 15.26
C PHE A 135 18.86 10.13 16.02
N SER A 136 19.59 9.27 15.30
CA SER A 136 20.58 8.37 15.92
C SER A 136 21.75 9.12 16.57
N HIS A 137 22.13 10.28 16.03
CA HIS A 137 23.20 11.11 16.59
C HIS A 137 22.73 12.00 17.74
N SER A 138 21.56 12.62 17.60
CA SER A 138 21.06 13.61 18.56
C SER A 138 20.51 12.96 19.83
N GLU A 139 19.79 11.84 19.69
CA GLU A 139 19.03 11.20 20.77
C GLU A 139 19.34 9.70 20.84
N ARG A 140 20.64 9.38 20.85
CA ARG A 140 21.15 7.99 20.70
C ARG A 140 20.50 6.97 21.63
N GLN A 141 20.38 7.28 22.92
CA GLN A 141 19.81 6.33 23.90
C GLN A 141 18.32 6.06 23.63
N LEU A 142 17.55 7.11 23.30
CA LEU A 142 16.14 6.96 22.97
C LEU A 142 15.97 6.17 21.67
N PHE A 143 16.78 6.49 20.66
CA PHE A 143 16.80 5.79 19.39
C PHE A 143 17.11 4.29 19.58
N GLU A 144 18.17 3.95 20.31
CA GLU A 144 18.55 2.56 20.61
C GLU A 144 17.42 1.81 21.35
N ASN A 145 16.76 2.46 22.32
CA ASN A 145 15.65 1.87 23.04
C ASN A 145 14.42 1.63 22.15
N LEU A 146 14.08 2.56 21.26
CA LEU A 146 12.97 2.38 20.33
C LEU A 146 13.26 1.27 19.32
N CYS A 147 14.50 1.18 18.83
CA CYS A 147 14.94 0.14 17.89
C CYS A 147 14.84 -1.30 18.43
N GLN A 148 14.84 -1.49 19.76
CA GLN A 148 14.63 -2.81 20.36
C GLN A 148 13.24 -3.39 20.08
N SER A 149 12.24 -2.54 19.85
CA SER A 149 10.86 -2.96 19.59
C SER A 149 10.59 -3.30 18.11
N LEU A 150 11.51 -2.95 17.22
CA LEU A 150 11.35 -3.11 15.77
C LEU A 150 11.52 -4.57 15.34
N THR A 151 11.08 -4.91 14.13
CA THR A 151 11.39 -6.19 13.50
C THR A 151 12.83 -6.21 12.99
N GLN A 152 13.32 -7.40 12.62
CA GLN A 152 14.66 -7.52 12.04
C GLN A 152 14.77 -6.80 10.69
N ALA A 153 13.74 -6.88 9.85
CA ALA A 153 13.70 -6.19 8.55
C ALA A 153 13.81 -4.67 8.73
N GLN A 154 13.01 -4.09 9.64
CA GLN A 154 13.05 -2.67 9.98
C GLN A 154 14.42 -2.24 10.50
N ARG A 155 15.03 -3.02 11.40
CA ARG A 155 16.38 -2.72 11.89
C ARG A 155 17.43 -2.77 10.78
N ASN A 156 17.35 -3.75 9.88
CA ASN A 156 18.29 -3.89 8.77
C ASN A 156 18.19 -2.68 7.82
N ALA A 157 16.97 -2.27 7.46
CA ALA A 157 16.75 -1.12 6.58
C ALA A 157 17.32 0.18 7.15
N ILE A 158 17.09 0.42 8.45
CA ILE A 158 17.68 1.56 9.16
C ILE A 158 19.21 1.45 9.21
N GLN A 159 19.76 0.28 9.53
CA GLN A 159 21.21 0.07 9.61
C GLN A 159 21.90 0.29 8.26
N MET A 160 21.27 -0.09 7.15
CA MET A 160 21.82 0.15 5.82
C MET A 160 22.09 1.64 5.62
N VAL A 161 21.11 2.49 5.94
CA VAL A 161 21.21 3.94 5.83
C VAL A 161 22.21 4.56 6.81
N LEU A 162 22.30 4.05 8.04
CA LEU A 162 23.24 4.57 9.04
C LEU A 162 24.70 4.24 8.75
N ASN A 163 24.96 3.23 7.91
CA ASN A 163 26.31 2.79 7.55
C ASN A 163 26.74 3.24 6.14
N CYS A 164 25.90 4.01 5.45
CA CYS A 164 26.21 4.62 4.15
C CYS A 164 27.15 5.82 4.28
#